data_AF-A0A7J3NVL1-F1
#
_entry.id   AF-A0A7J3NVL1-F1
#
_cell.length_a   1.000
_cell.length_b   1.000
_cell.length_c   1.000
_cell.angle_alpha   90.00
_cell.angle_beta   90.00
_cell.angle_gamma   90.00
#
_symmetry.space_group_name_H-M   'P 1'
#
loop_
_entity.id
_entity.type
_entity.pdbx_description
1 polymer ?
#
loop_
_entity_poly.entity_id
_entity_poly.type
_entity_poly.pdbx_seq_one_letter_code
_entity_poly.pdbx_strand_id
1 'polypeptide(L)' 'MSETTILPKQPEVNIGTIGHVDHGKTTLVQALTGIWASRHSEELKRGITIKLGYADMPVYKCPKCEAPKNYTNKP' A
#
# COMPACT_ATOMS: atom_id res chain seq x y z
N MET A 1 7.25 -15.65 1.07
CA MET A 1 8.46 -14.85 0.82
C MET A 1 8.02 -13.67 -0.02
N SER A 2 7.92 -12.49 0.58
CA SER A 2 7.44 -11.28 -0.11
C SER A 2 8.47 -10.88 -1.17
N GLU A 3 8.08 -10.89 -2.44
CA GLU A 3 8.84 -10.20 -3.49
C GLU A 3 9.06 -8.76 -3.05
N THR A 4 10.30 -8.41 -2.74
CA THR A 4 10.70 -7.03 -2.55
C THR A 4 10.65 -6.39 -3.94
N THR A 5 9.54 -5.71 -4.25
CA THR A 5 9.39 -4.97 -5.49
C THR A 5 10.51 -3.94 -5.58
N ILE A 6 11.48 -4.17 -6.45
CA ILE A 6 12.59 -3.24 -6.66
C ILE A 6 12.01 -2.00 -7.34
N LEU A 7 11.94 -0.90 -6.61
CA LEU A 7 11.45 0.37 -7.13
C LEU A 7 12.50 0.96 -8.07
N PRO A 8 12.11 1.45 -9.27
CA PRO A 8 13.06 2.04 -10.21
C PRO A 8 13.64 3.39 -9.73
N LYS A 9 12.99 4.05 -8.75
CA LYS A 9 13.37 5.35 -8.20
C LYS A 9 12.84 5.47 -6.76
N GLN A 10 13.45 6.35 -5.96
CA GLN A 10 12.92 6.73 -4.64
C GLN A 10 11.48 7.29 -4.74
N PRO A 11 10.60 6.97 -3.77
CA PRO A 11 9.28 7.58 -3.67
C PRO A 11 9.38 9.11 -3.58
N GLU A 12 8.54 9.80 -4.35
CA GLU A 12 8.53 11.27 -4.43
C GLU A 12 7.33 11.90 -3.71
N VAL A 13 6.38 11.09 -3.25
CA VAL A 13 5.18 11.54 -2.54
C VAL A 13 4.80 10.55 -1.43
N ASN A 14 4.40 11.08 -0.27
CA ASN A 14 3.83 10.31 0.82
C ASN A 14 2.31 10.55 0.89
N ILE A 15 1.53 9.48 1.00
CA ILE A 15 0.08 9.54 1.11
C ILE A 15 -0.33 8.94 2.46
N GLY A 16 -0.96 9.74 3.31
CA GLY A 16 -1.48 9.30 4.61
C GLY A 16 -2.92 8.79 4.51
N THR A 17 -3.17 7.55 4.93
CA THR A 17 -4.54 7.02 5.05
C THR A 17 -5.08 7.24 6.47
N ILE A 18 -6.12 8.06 6.60
CA ILE A 18 -6.78 8.37 7.88
C ILE A 18 -8.26 7.93 7.87
N GLY A 19 -8.88 7.83 9.04
CA GLY A 19 -10.28 7.41 9.18
C GLY A 19 -10.58 6.68 10.49
N HIS A 20 -11.86 6.42 10.75
CA HIS A 20 -12.35 5.74 11.95
C HIS A 20 -11.75 4.33 12.12
N VAL A 21 -11.73 3.82 13.36
CA VAL A 21 -11.27 2.46 13.66
C VAL A 21 -12.03 1.45 12.80
N ASP A 22 -11.33 0.40 12.35
CA ASP A 22 -11.87 -0.70 11.53
C ASP A 22 -12.46 -0.35 10.16
N HIS A 23 -12.32 0.89 9.68
CA HIS A 23 -12.70 1.27 8.31
C HIS A 23 -11.72 0.77 7.21
N GLY A 24 -10.93 -0.28 7.49
CA GLY A 24 -10.14 -0.95 6.46
C GLY A 24 -8.94 -0.17 5.92
N LYS A 25 -8.40 0.82 6.65
CA LYS A 25 -7.22 1.60 6.22
C LYS A 25 -6.01 0.71 5.88
N THR A 26 -5.68 -0.24 6.75
CA THR A 26 -4.59 -1.19 6.52
C THR A 26 -4.89 -2.10 5.33
N THR A 27 -6.13 -2.54 5.16
CA THR A 27 -6.59 -3.35 4.03
C THR A 27 -6.46 -2.59 2.71
N LEU A 28 -6.78 -1.29 2.69
CA LEU A 28 -6.61 -0.45 1.51
C LEU A 28 -5.14 -0.35 1.09
N VAL A 29 -4.24 -0.13 2.06
CA VAL A 29 -2.79 -0.10 1.81
C VAL A 29 -2.31 -1.46 1.27
N GLN A 30 -2.80 -2.57 1.82
CA GLN A 30 -2.46 -3.90 1.32
C GLN A 30 -2.97 -4.13 -0.11
N ALA A 31 -4.20 -3.73 -0.42
CA ALA A 31 -4.77 -3.91 -1.76
C ALA A 31 -4.01 -3.11 -2.82
N LEU A 32 -3.54 -1.91 -2.47
CA LEU A 32 -2.76 -1.05 -3.37
C LEU A 32 -1.31 -1.52 -3.49
N THR A 33 -0.63 -1.80 -2.38
CA THR A 33 0.82 -2.04 -2.38
C THR A 33 1.20 -3.52 -2.43
N GLY A 34 0.25 -4.42 -2.14
CA GLY A 34 0.53 -5.84 -1.88
C GLY A 34 1.18 -6.12 -0.52
N ILE A 35 1.50 -5.08 0.26
CA ILE A 35 2.24 -5.17 1.51
C ILE A 35 1.29 -4.93 2.69
N TRP A 36 1.31 -5.86 3.66
CA TRP A 36 0.62 -5.65 4.94
C TRP A 36 1.45 -4.69 5.82
N ALA A 37 0.92 -3.49 6.04
CA ALA A 37 1.64 -2.42 6.74
C ALA A 37 1.71 -2.61 8.27
N SER A 38 0.79 -3.36 8.87
CA SER A 38 0.79 -3.66 10.32
C SER A 38 1.71 -4.84 10.62
N ARG A 39 2.98 -4.55 10.90
CA ARG A 39 4.03 -5.58 11.07
C ARG A 39 4.26 -6.01 12.52
N HIS A 40 3.68 -5.33 13.51
CA HIS A 40 3.93 -5.68 14.90
C HIS A 40 3.02 -6.82 15.39
N SER A 41 3.62 -7.82 16.03
CA SER A 41 2.90 -9.00 16.55
C SER A 41 1.75 -8.64 17.51
N GLU A 42 1.85 -7.52 18.23
CA GLU A 42 0.79 -7.01 19.11
C GLU A 42 -0.35 -6.34 18.32
N GLU A 43 -0.07 -5.74 17.17
CA GLU A 43 -1.09 -5.23 16.22
C GLU A 43 -1.88 -6.38 15.62
N LEU A 44 -1.19 -7.44 15.19
CA LEU A 44 -1.80 -8.65 14.65
C LEU A 44 -2.66 -9.38 15.70
N LYS A 45 -2.20 -9.46 16.95
CA LYS A 45 -2.95 -10.12 18.04
C LYS A 45 -4.18 -9.35 18.47
N ARG A 46 -4.15 -8.02 18.42
CA ARG A 46 -5.24 -7.15 18.88
C ARG A 46 -6.14 -6.62 17.77
N GLY A 47 -5.76 -6.82 16.50
CA GLY A 47 -6.50 -6.29 15.35
C GLY A 47 -6.48 -4.76 15.23
N ILE A 48 -5.57 -4.08 15.92
CA ILE A 48 -5.46 -2.61 15.93
C ILE A 48 -4.12 -2.13 15.39
N THR A 49 -4.10 -0.96 14.77
CA THR A 49 -2.86 -0.26 14.38
C THR A 49 -2.29 0.44 15.61
N ILE A 50 -1.05 0.09 16.00
CA ILE A 50 -0.37 0.65 17.19
C ILE A 50 0.76 1.57 16.73
N LYS A 51 1.45 1.23 15.64
CA LYS A 51 2.54 2.00 15.05
C LYS A 51 2.20 2.44 13.64
N LEU A 52 2.94 3.45 13.18
CA LEU A 52 2.86 3.90 11.79
C LEU A 52 3.35 2.78 10.87
N GLY A 53 2.43 2.24 10.07
CA GLY A 53 2.75 1.34 8.98
C GLY A 53 3.19 2.12 7.73
N TYR A 54 4.16 1.58 7.00
CA TYR A 54 4.67 2.18 5.76
C TYR A 54 4.77 1.12 4.66
N ALA A 55 4.42 1.51 3.44
CA ALA A 55 4.51 0.68 2.25
C ALA A 55 4.71 1.56 1.01
N ASP A 56 5.64 1.16 0.16
CA ASP A 56 5.92 1.83 -1.10
C ASP A 56 5.20 1.15 -2.27
N MET A 57 4.82 1.93 -3.27
CA MET A 57 4.16 1.43 -4.47
C MET A 57 4.49 2.30 -5.69
N PRO A 58 5.00 1.73 -6.78
CA PRO A 58 5.13 2.46 -8.04
C PRO A 58 3.75 2.62 -8.68
N VAL A 59 3.54 3.70 -9.43
CA VAL A 59 2.34 3.91 -10.25
C VAL A 59 2.76 4.00 -11.70
N TYR A 60 2.31 3.06 -12.52
CA TYR A 60 2.52 3.08 -13.96
C TYR A 60 1.22 3.41 -14.69
N LYS A 61 1.35 3.99 -15.88
CA LYS A 61 0.22 4.37 -16.74
C LYS A 61 0.38 3.75 -18.13
N CYS A 62 -0.58 2.94 -18.55
CA CYS A 62 -0.70 2.44 -19.92
C CYS A 62 -1.20 3.57 -20.85
N PRO A 63 -0.46 3.95 -21.91
CA PRO A 63 -0.87 5.04 -22.81
C PRO A 63 -2.00 4.64 -23.77
N LYS A 64 -2.22 3.34 -23.99
CA LYS A 64 -3.21 2.81 -24.94
C LYS A 64 -4.54 2.41 -24.29
N CYS A 65 -4.57 2.34 -22.97
CA CYS A 65 -5.70 1.82 -22.21
C CYS A 65 -6.62 2.97 -21.76
N GLU A 66 -7.92 2.72 -21.64
CA GLU A 66 -8.89 3.71 -21.16
C GLU A 66 -8.82 3.88 -19.63
N ALA A 67 -9.06 5.11 -19.17
CA ALA A 67 -9.16 5.40 -17.74
C ALA A 67 -10.48 4.86 -17.15
N PRO A 68 -10.49 4.36 -15.89
CA PRO A 68 -9.39 4.35 -14.93
C PRO A 68 -8.49 3.10 -14.98
N LYS A 69 -8.77 2.15 -15.89
CA LYS A 69 -8.07 0.85 -15.97
C LYS A 69 -6.65 0.95 -16.51
N ASN A 70 -6.21 2.15 -16.89
CA ASN A 70 -4.88 2.40 -17.40
C ASN A 70 -3.80 2.58 -16.32
N TYR A 71 -4.15 2.56 -15.03
CA TYR A 71 -3.19 2.61 -13.93
C TYR A 71 -2.91 1.23 -13.35
N THR A 72 -1.65 0.96 -13.01
CA THR A 72 -1.21 -0.30 -12.40
C THR A 72 -0.03 -0.07 -11.47
N ASN A 73 0.11 -0.90 -10.44
CA ASN A 73 1.26 -0.94 -9.53
C ASN A 73 2.34 -1.96 -9.96
N LYS A 74 2.13 -2.60 -11.11
CA LYS A 74 3.06 -3.56 -11.73
C LYS A 74 3.55 -3.00 -13.06
N PRO A 75 4.82 -3.23 -13.42
CA PRO A 75 5.39 -2.79 -14.68
C PRO A 75 4.65 -3.40 -15.89
#